data_AF-A0A381SCL1-F1
#
_entry.id   AF-A0A381SCL1-F1
#
_cell.length_a   1.000
_cell.length_b   1.000
_cell.length_c   1.000
_cell.angle_alpha   90.00
_cell.angle_beta   90.00
_cell.angle_gamma   90.00
#
_symmetry.space_group_name_H-M   'P 1'
#
loop_
_entity.id
_entity.type
_entity.pdbx_description
1 polymer ?
#
loop_
_entity_poly.entity_id
_entity_poly.type
_entity_poly.pdbx_seq_one_letter_code
_entity_poly.pdbx_strand_id
1 'polypeptide(L)'
;VQEAEHAAEEASHGLELMLMLTSIAVALAGISFAYLIYIKIPSRANELYERFQGAYQVLWNKYYVDELYDMLFVNRTKDAGDALWVIDDALVDGVVNGVSNATKRSASTSVAFDDMVVDGAVNAVGDELSWSSRIFRGWQTGYVQNYALIITLGIFAIISAYLFLP
;
A
#
# COMPACT_ATOMS: atom_id res chain seq x y z
N VAL A 1 -75.26 27.59 7.92
CA VAL A 1 -73.94 26.99 7.63
C VAL A 1 -72.96 28.08 7.23
N GLN A 2 -73.24 28.89 6.20
CA GLN A 2 -72.42 30.05 5.79
C GLN A 2 -72.16 31.11 6.89
N GLU A 3 -73.15 31.47 7.72
CA GLU A 3 -72.91 32.42 8.84
C GLU A 3 -72.03 31.84 9.96
N ALA A 4 -72.01 30.52 10.14
CA ALA A 4 -71.16 29.86 11.13
C ALA A 4 -69.72 29.68 10.63
N GLU A 5 -69.52 29.51 9.32
CA GLU A 5 -68.20 29.48 8.68
C GLU A 5 -67.54 30.87 8.70
N HIS A 6 -68.28 31.94 8.38
CA HIS A 6 -67.75 33.32 8.42
C HIS A 6 -67.33 33.78 9.83
N ALA A 7 -68.12 33.42 10.85
CA ALA A 7 -67.78 33.72 12.25
C ALA A 7 -66.58 32.90 12.74
N ALA A 8 -66.37 31.68 12.22
CA ALA A 8 -65.19 30.87 12.51
C ALA A 8 -63.93 31.40 11.79
N GLU A 9 -64.08 31.97 10.59
CA GLU A 9 -62.99 32.55 9.78
C GLU A 9 -62.52 33.92 10.33
N GLU A 10 -63.43 34.78 10.80
CA GLU A 10 -63.04 36.01 11.54
C GLU A 10 -62.35 35.68 12.87
N ALA A 11 -62.86 34.67 13.60
CA ALA A 11 -62.23 34.21 14.83
C ALA A 11 -60.85 33.58 14.58
N SER A 12 -60.65 32.88 13.45
CA SER A 12 -59.35 32.31 13.08
C SER A 12 -58.36 33.40 12.69
N HIS A 13 -58.76 34.41 11.92
CA HIS A 13 -57.89 35.54 11.58
C HIS A 13 -57.51 36.39 12.80
N GLY A 14 -58.44 36.62 13.74
CA GLY A 14 -58.14 37.31 14.99
C GLY A 14 -57.14 36.55 15.87
N LEU A 15 -57.29 35.22 15.95
CA LEU A 15 -56.37 34.34 16.68
C LEU A 15 -55.00 34.24 16.01
N GLU A 16 -54.95 34.12 14.68
CA GLU A 16 -53.72 34.16 13.88
C GLU A 16 -52.97 35.48 14.08
N LEU A 17 -53.66 36.61 14.03
CA LEU A 17 -53.09 37.94 14.30
C LEU A 17 -52.56 38.04 15.74
N MET A 18 -53.31 37.55 16.74
CA MET A 18 -52.85 37.55 18.12
C MET A 18 -51.58 36.71 18.29
N LEU A 19 -51.54 35.49 17.74
CA LEU A 19 -50.37 34.61 17.84
C LEU A 19 -49.15 35.21 17.13
N MET A 20 -49.36 35.82 15.95
CA MET A 20 -48.31 36.50 15.20
C MET A 20 -47.75 37.69 15.97
N LEU A 21 -48.62 38.58 16.46
CA LEU A 21 -48.21 39.75 17.23
C LEU A 21 -47.53 39.34 18.55
N THR A 22 -48.02 38.31 19.21
CA THR A 22 -47.40 37.77 20.43
C THR A 22 -46.02 37.19 20.14
N SER A 23 -45.85 36.45 19.04
CA SER A 23 -44.56 35.91 18.61
C SER A 23 -43.54 37.02 18.31
N ILE A 24 -43.96 38.05 17.55
CA ILE A 24 -43.11 39.22 17.25
C ILE A 24 -42.74 39.96 18.54
N ALA A 25 -43.70 40.17 19.45
CA ALA A 25 -43.45 40.82 20.73
C ALA A 25 -42.43 40.04 21.57
N VAL A 26 -42.54 38.71 21.66
CA VAL A 26 -41.59 37.85 22.39
C VAL A 26 -40.21 37.87 21.73
N ALA A 27 -40.13 37.80 20.39
CA ALA A 27 -38.87 37.88 19.67
C ALA A 27 -38.16 39.23 19.89
N LEU A 28 -38.89 40.35 19.80
CA LEU A 28 -38.35 41.68 20.07
C LEU A 28 -37.92 41.84 21.53
N ALA A 29 -38.66 41.27 22.47
CA ALA A 29 -38.28 41.24 23.88
C ALA A 29 -36.97 40.46 24.09
N GLY A 30 -36.81 39.29 23.46
CA GLY A 30 -35.60 38.48 23.52
C GLY A 30 -34.38 39.19 22.92
N ILE A 31 -34.52 39.81 21.75
CA ILE A 31 -33.46 40.59 21.10
C ILE A 31 -33.07 41.79 21.97
N SER A 32 -34.05 42.51 22.51
CA SER A 32 -33.81 43.66 23.39
C SER A 32 -33.06 43.23 24.66
N PHE A 33 -33.45 42.09 25.24
CA PHE A 33 -32.78 41.52 26.41
C PHE A 33 -31.33 41.13 26.12
N ALA A 34 -31.08 40.46 24.98
CA ALA A 34 -29.73 40.12 24.55
C ALA A 34 -28.88 41.38 24.30
N TYR A 35 -29.42 42.41 23.66
CA TYR A 35 -28.75 43.68 23.44
C TYR A 35 -28.31 44.35 24.75
N LEU A 36 -29.18 44.37 25.77
CA LEU A 36 -28.86 44.97 27.06
C LEU A 36 -27.72 44.24 27.78
N ILE A 37 -27.71 42.90 27.76
CA ILE A 37 -26.70 42.09 28.46
C ILE A 37 -25.37 42.07 27.70
N TYR A 38 -25.39 41.91 26.38
CA TYR A 38 -24.17 41.72 25.60
C TYR A 38 -23.53 43.04 25.11
N ILE A 39 -24.32 44.09 24.85
CA ILE A 39 -23.79 45.36 24.31
C ILE A 39 -23.76 46.45 25.39
N LYS A 40 -24.85 46.65 26.12
CA LYS A 40 -24.96 47.79 27.05
C LYS A 40 -24.27 47.53 28.40
N ILE A 41 -24.33 46.31 28.92
CA ILE A 41 -23.81 45.96 30.26
C ILE A 41 -23.09 44.60 30.24
N PRO A 42 -21.90 44.51 29.61
CA PRO A 42 -21.16 43.25 29.49
C PRO A 42 -20.77 42.62 30.84
N SER A 43 -20.69 43.39 31.93
CA SER A 43 -20.42 42.85 33.27
C SER A 43 -21.51 41.87 33.75
N ARG A 44 -22.77 42.09 33.38
CA ARG A 44 -23.89 41.20 33.70
C ARG A 44 -23.77 39.84 33.01
N ALA A 45 -23.12 39.78 31.84
CA ALA A 45 -22.89 38.53 31.12
C ALA A 45 -21.91 37.63 31.88
N ASN A 46 -20.86 38.21 32.47
CA ASN A 46 -19.89 37.49 33.28
C ASN A 46 -20.51 36.99 34.61
N GLU A 47 -21.31 37.83 35.28
CA GLU A 47 -22.05 37.42 36.49
C GLU A 47 -23.01 36.25 36.20
N LEU A 48 -23.66 36.27 35.03
CA LEU A 48 -24.57 35.19 34.60
C LEU A 48 -23.80 33.91 34.28
N TYR A 49 -22.61 34.02 33.67
CA TYR A 49 -21.70 32.91 33.46
C TYR A 49 -21.26 32.28 34.79
N GLU A 50 -20.80 33.08 35.75
CA GLU A 50 -20.35 32.58 37.06
C GLU A 50 -21.49 31.90 37.83
N ARG A 51 -22.70 32.46 37.75
CA ARG A 51 -23.88 31.91 38.42
C ARG A 51 -24.37 30.59 37.82
N PHE A 52 -24.27 30.44 36.51
CA PHE A 52 -24.76 29.25 35.77
C PHE A 52 -23.63 28.47 35.11
N GLN A 53 -22.43 28.49 35.69
CA GLN A 53 -21.22 27.92 35.09
C GLN A 53 -21.42 26.48 34.60
N GLY A 54 -22.12 25.63 35.37
CA GLY A 54 -22.40 24.25 34.97
C GLY A 54 -23.30 24.13 33.74
N ALA A 55 -24.44 24.84 33.72
CA ALA A 55 -25.34 24.84 32.56
C ALA A 55 -24.68 25.49 31.34
N TYR A 56 -23.90 26.55 31.56
CA TYR A 56 -23.09 27.18 30.52
C TYR A 56 -22.07 26.18 29.97
N GLN A 57 -21.36 25.43 30.80
CA GLN A 57 -20.37 24.43 30.36
C GLN A 57 -21.03 23.31 29.54
N VAL A 58 -22.22 22.84 29.91
CA VAL A 58 -22.96 21.84 29.13
C VAL A 58 -23.35 22.41 27.76
N LEU A 59 -23.91 23.61 27.70
CA LEU A 59 -24.28 24.28 26.44
C LEU A 59 -23.05 24.59 25.59
N TRP A 60 -21.96 25.03 26.23
CA TRP A 60 -20.68 25.35 25.61
C TRP A 60 -20.03 24.11 24.98
N ASN A 61 -20.04 22.99 25.69
CA ASN A 61 -19.58 21.69 25.19
C ASN A 61 -20.66 20.98 24.35
N LYS A 62 -21.63 21.72 23.78
CA LYS A 62 -22.68 21.20 22.89
C LYS A 62 -23.37 19.92 23.42
N TYR A 63 -23.69 19.90 24.71
CA TYR A 63 -24.30 18.76 25.41
C TYR A 63 -23.44 17.48 25.47
N TYR A 64 -22.14 17.56 25.22
CA TYR A 64 -21.21 16.42 25.20
C TYR A 64 -21.58 15.30 24.22
N VAL A 65 -22.41 15.63 23.21
CA VAL A 65 -22.90 14.64 22.23
C VAL A 65 -21.75 14.18 21.34
N ASP A 66 -20.89 15.11 20.92
CA ASP A 66 -19.75 14.84 20.06
C ASP A 66 -18.75 13.92 20.78
N GLU A 67 -18.40 14.19 22.03
CA GLU A 67 -17.46 13.42 22.84
C GLU A 67 -17.97 12.02 23.17
N LEU A 68 -19.28 11.89 23.46
CA LEU A 68 -19.90 10.59 23.69
C LEU A 68 -19.89 9.75 22.41
N TYR A 69 -20.20 10.37 21.27
CA TYR A 69 -20.17 9.69 19.97
C TYR A 69 -18.75 9.25 19.61
N ASP A 70 -17.77 10.11 19.85
CA ASP A 70 -16.37 9.79 19.64
C ASP A 70 -15.92 8.61 20.51
N MET A 71 -16.32 8.60 21.78
CA MET A 71 -15.96 7.53 22.71
C MET A 71 -16.64 6.20 22.40
N LEU A 72 -17.93 6.23 22.06
CA LEU A 72 -18.74 5.02 21.88
C LEU A 72 -18.58 4.40 20.50
N PHE A 73 -18.49 5.22 19.45
CA PHE A 73 -18.52 4.73 18.07
C PHE A 73 -17.19 4.96 17.36
N VAL A 74 -16.67 6.19 17.37
CA VAL A 74 -15.49 6.52 16.53
C VAL A 74 -14.24 5.81 17.03
N ASN A 75 -13.90 5.95 18.31
CA ASN A 75 -12.70 5.36 18.87
C ASN A 75 -12.77 3.83 18.87
N ARG A 76 -13.95 3.24 19.15
CA ARG A 76 -14.13 1.78 19.06
C ARG A 76 -13.94 1.26 17.64
N THR A 77 -14.41 2.01 16.64
CA THR A 77 -14.23 1.65 15.24
C THR A 77 -12.76 1.79 14.81
N LYS A 78 -12.06 2.82 15.29
CA LYS A 78 -10.62 2.99 15.07
C LYS A 78 -9.82 1.85 15.70
N ASP A 79 -10.07 1.51 16.96
CA ASP A 79 -9.40 0.41 17.67
C ASP A 79 -9.61 -0.93 16.93
N ALA A 80 -10.82 -1.17 16.41
CA ALA A 80 -11.10 -2.35 15.60
C ALA A 80 -10.34 -2.34 14.26
N GLY A 81 -10.22 -1.18 13.62
CA GLY A 81 -9.39 -1.01 12.42
C GLY A 81 -7.92 -1.27 12.68
N ASP A 82 -7.38 -0.76 13.78
CA ASP A 82 -5.99 -0.98 14.17
C ASP A 82 -5.73 -2.46 14.48
N ALA A 83 -6.69 -3.16 15.11
CA ALA A 83 -6.59 -4.60 15.33
C ALA A 83 -6.55 -5.39 14.00
N LEU A 84 -7.36 -5.00 13.01
CA LEU A 84 -7.33 -5.60 11.68
C LEU A 84 -6.00 -5.32 10.96
N TRP A 85 -5.44 -4.12 11.11
CA TRP A 85 -4.14 -3.77 10.55
C TRP A 85 -3.02 -4.66 11.10
N VAL A 86 -3.01 -4.92 12.42
CA VAL A 86 -2.03 -5.84 13.03
C VAL A 86 -2.18 -7.27 12.49
N ILE A 87 -3.40 -7.72 12.23
CA ILE A 87 -3.63 -9.05 11.64
C ILE A 87 -3.10 -9.10 10.21
N ASP A 88 -3.32 -8.06 9.40
CA ASP A 88 -2.83 -7.99 8.03
C ASP A 88 -1.29 -8.03 8.00
N ASP A 89 -0.63 -7.18 8.79
CA ASP A 89 0.84 -7.12 8.90
C ASP A 89 1.45 -8.45 9.41
N ALA A 90 0.80 -9.11 10.37
CA ALA A 90 1.32 -10.37 10.90
C ALA A 90 1.04 -11.57 9.97
N LEU A 91 -0.17 -11.68 9.44
CA LEU A 91 -0.62 -12.85 8.70
C LEU A 91 -0.39 -12.70 7.20
N VAL A 92 -0.87 -11.62 6.59
CA VAL A 92 -0.81 -11.44 5.14
C VAL A 92 0.63 -11.22 4.71
N ASP A 93 1.31 -10.24 5.31
CA ASP A 93 2.72 -9.99 5.00
C ASP A 93 3.61 -11.18 5.41
N GLY A 94 3.28 -11.85 6.52
CA GLY A 94 3.94 -13.10 6.91
C GLY A 94 3.85 -14.19 5.84
N VAL A 95 2.65 -14.42 5.29
CA VAL A 95 2.42 -15.40 4.22
C VAL A 95 3.12 -15.00 2.93
N VAL A 96 2.99 -13.73 2.51
CA VAL A 96 3.62 -13.22 1.27
C VAL A 96 5.15 -13.34 1.34
N ASN A 97 5.75 -12.93 2.46
CA ASN A 97 7.19 -13.07 2.67
C ASN A 97 7.61 -14.54 2.74
N GLY A 98 6.79 -15.41 3.32
CA GLY A 98 7.00 -16.86 3.32
C GLY A 98 7.08 -17.43 1.90
N VAL A 99 6.12 -17.10 1.04
CA VAL A 99 6.08 -17.53 -0.37
C VAL A 99 7.28 -16.99 -1.15
N SER A 100 7.65 -15.72 -0.92
CA SER A 100 8.82 -15.10 -1.54
C SER A 100 10.11 -15.84 -1.16
N ASN A 101 10.29 -16.13 0.12
CA ASN A 101 11.46 -16.85 0.63
C ASN A 101 11.51 -18.30 0.11
N ALA A 102 10.37 -18.99 0.03
CA ALA A 102 10.30 -20.32 -0.54
C ALA A 102 10.70 -20.33 -2.03
N THR A 103 10.19 -19.36 -2.79
CA THR A 103 10.54 -19.19 -4.22
C THR A 103 12.03 -18.91 -4.39
N LYS A 104 12.60 -17.98 -3.62
CA LYS A 104 14.03 -17.65 -3.68
C LYS A 104 14.91 -18.86 -3.32
N ARG A 105 14.53 -19.66 -2.33
CA ARG A 105 15.24 -20.89 -1.98
C ARG A 105 15.18 -21.91 -3.11
N SER A 106 14.00 -22.12 -3.70
CA SER A 106 13.82 -23.02 -4.84
C SER A 106 14.71 -22.60 -6.02
N ALA A 107 14.70 -21.31 -6.35
CA ALA A 107 15.55 -20.76 -7.41
C ALA A 107 17.04 -20.92 -7.09
N SER A 108 17.47 -20.63 -5.85
CA SER A 108 18.88 -20.78 -5.45
C SER A 108 19.36 -22.22 -5.55
N THR A 109 18.53 -23.21 -5.20
CA THR A 109 18.87 -24.63 -5.36
C THR A 109 18.98 -25.01 -6.83
N SER A 110 18.09 -24.48 -7.69
CA SER A 110 18.17 -24.70 -9.15
C SER A 110 19.45 -24.15 -9.73
N VAL A 111 19.85 -22.93 -9.34
CA VAL A 111 21.10 -22.30 -9.79
C VAL A 111 22.30 -23.12 -9.32
N ALA A 112 22.33 -23.54 -8.05
CA ALA A 112 23.41 -24.38 -7.53
C ALA A 112 23.51 -25.73 -8.25
N PHE A 113 22.39 -26.30 -8.69
CA PHE A 113 22.38 -27.51 -9.49
C PHE A 113 22.95 -27.29 -10.88
N ASP A 114 22.58 -26.20 -11.56
CA ASP A 114 23.11 -25.85 -12.88
C ASP A 114 24.63 -25.64 -12.81
N ASP A 115 25.11 -24.81 -11.89
CA ASP A 115 26.54 -24.50 -11.74
C ASP A 115 27.38 -25.76 -11.43
N MET A 116 26.85 -26.65 -10.57
CA MET A 116 27.61 -27.83 -10.12
C MET A 116 27.51 -29.02 -11.08
N VAL A 117 26.33 -29.26 -11.64
CA VAL A 117 26.05 -30.47 -12.42
C VAL A 117 26.09 -30.18 -13.91
N VAL A 118 25.34 -29.18 -14.37
CA VAL A 118 25.24 -28.88 -15.80
C VAL A 118 26.56 -28.30 -16.29
N ASP A 119 27.00 -27.18 -15.72
CA ASP A 119 28.24 -26.52 -16.09
C ASP A 119 29.45 -27.40 -15.75
N GLY A 120 29.43 -28.11 -14.62
CA GLY A 120 30.46 -29.07 -14.26
C GLY A 120 30.64 -30.16 -15.33
N ALA A 121 29.53 -30.75 -15.81
CA ALA A 121 29.57 -31.76 -16.86
C ALA A 121 30.02 -31.18 -18.21
N VAL A 122 29.50 -30.02 -18.59
CA VAL A 122 29.85 -29.36 -19.86
C VAL A 122 31.33 -28.95 -19.87
N ASN A 123 31.83 -28.37 -18.78
CA ASN A 123 33.24 -27.98 -18.64
C ASN A 123 34.15 -29.20 -18.65
N ALA A 124 33.79 -30.30 -17.97
CA ALA A 124 34.59 -31.52 -17.99
C ALA A 124 34.74 -32.10 -19.42
N VAL A 125 33.64 -32.14 -20.19
CA VAL A 125 33.68 -32.57 -21.59
C VAL A 125 34.51 -31.60 -22.44
N GLY A 126 34.33 -30.29 -22.26
CA GLY A 126 35.08 -29.26 -22.98
C GLY A 126 36.57 -29.29 -22.68
N ASP A 127 36.93 -29.46 -21.41
CA ASP A 127 38.30 -29.50 -20.93
C ASP A 127 39.02 -30.75 -21.44
N GLU A 128 38.39 -31.92 -21.40
CA GLU A 128 38.93 -33.16 -21.94
C GLU A 128 39.19 -33.05 -23.46
N LEU A 129 38.23 -32.51 -24.20
CA LEU A 129 38.38 -32.24 -25.64
C LEU A 129 39.50 -31.23 -25.91
N SER A 130 39.59 -30.17 -25.11
CA SER A 130 40.62 -29.14 -25.27
C SER A 130 42.02 -29.66 -24.92
N TRP A 131 42.13 -30.56 -23.93
CA TRP A 131 43.38 -31.19 -23.54
C TRP A 131 43.88 -32.15 -24.62
N SER A 132 42.98 -32.98 -25.15
CA SER A 132 43.25 -33.81 -26.34
C SER A 132 43.76 -32.95 -27.50
N SER A 133 43.07 -31.84 -27.80
CA SER A 133 43.48 -30.90 -28.85
C SER A 133 44.88 -30.32 -28.61
N ARG A 134 45.27 -30.01 -27.37
CA ARG A 134 46.61 -29.49 -27.04
C ARG A 134 47.70 -30.53 -27.29
N ILE A 135 47.45 -31.80 -27.01
CA ILE A 135 48.38 -32.90 -27.30
C ILE A 135 48.57 -33.04 -28.81
N PHE A 136 47.48 -33.04 -29.57
CA PHE A 136 47.54 -33.08 -31.03
C PHE A 136 48.22 -31.85 -31.63
N ARG A 137 48.04 -30.66 -31.04
CA ARG A 137 48.74 -29.44 -31.45
C ARG A 137 50.24 -29.49 -31.16
N GLY A 138 50.66 -30.19 -30.11
CA GLY A 138 52.08 -30.40 -29.78
C GLY A 138 52.84 -31.27 -30.79
N TRP A 139 52.13 -32.06 -31.60
CA TRP A 139 52.73 -32.85 -32.69
C TRP A 139 53.09 -32.02 -33.92
N GLN A 140 52.73 -30.73 -33.94
CA GLN A 140 53.15 -29.80 -34.96
C GLN A 140 54.34 -28.98 -34.44
N THR A 141 55.54 -29.25 -34.97
CA THR A 141 56.79 -28.62 -34.50
C THR A 141 57.02 -27.22 -35.06
N GLY A 142 56.20 -26.75 -36.01
CA GLY A 142 56.31 -25.41 -36.64
C GLY A 142 57.50 -25.21 -37.58
N TYR A 143 58.53 -26.07 -37.53
CA TYR A 143 59.68 -26.03 -38.43
C TYR A 143 59.38 -26.67 -39.79
N VAL A 144 59.34 -25.85 -40.85
CA VAL A 144 59.04 -26.26 -42.24
C VAL A 144 59.96 -27.39 -42.74
N GLN A 145 61.18 -27.46 -42.23
CA GLN A 145 62.19 -28.46 -42.59
C GLN A 145 61.79 -29.89 -42.17
N ASN A 146 61.19 -30.07 -40.99
CA ASN A 146 60.72 -31.39 -40.54
C ASN A 146 59.57 -31.89 -41.42
N TYR A 147 58.67 -30.99 -41.86
CA TYR A 147 57.61 -31.35 -42.80
C TYR A 147 58.17 -31.76 -44.16
N ALA A 148 59.16 -31.03 -44.69
CA ALA A 148 59.81 -31.38 -45.96
C ALA A 148 60.45 -32.78 -45.90
N LEU A 149 61.14 -33.11 -44.81
CA LEU A 149 61.78 -34.41 -44.59
C LEU A 149 60.73 -35.55 -44.56
N ILE A 150 59.65 -35.38 -43.80
CA ILE A 150 58.55 -36.37 -43.72
C ILE A 150 57.91 -36.57 -45.10
N ILE A 151 57.66 -35.50 -45.86
CA ILE A 151 57.09 -35.59 -47.21
C ILE A 151 58.02 -36.37 -48.14
N THR A 152 59.33 -36.06 -48.13
CA THR A 152 60.31 -36.75 -48.98
C THR A 152 60.40 -38.24 -48.64
N LEU A 153 60.50 -38.60 -47.35
CA LEU A 153 60.50 -40.01 -46.93
C LEU A 153 59.19 -40.73 -47.26
N GLY A 154 58.05 -40.04 -47.12
CA GLY A 154 56.74 -40.59 -47.46
C GLY A 154 56.62 -40.90 -48.96
N ILE A 155 57.02 -39.97 -49.83
CA ILE A 155 57.03 -40.19 -51.28
C ILE A 155 57.95 -41.35 -51.65
N PHE A 156 59.15 -41.39 -51.07
CA PHE A 156 60.10 -42.48 -51.30
C PHE A 156 59.51 -43.85 -50.88
N ALA A 157 58.87 -43.92 -49.72
CA ALA A 157 58.24 -45.15 -49.23
C ALA A 157 57.07 -45.60 -50.12
N ILE A 158 56.23 -44.67 -50.59
CA ILE A 158 55.10 -44.97 -51.49
C ILE A 158 55.60 -45.50 -52.83
N ILE A 159 56.60 -44.84 -53.44
CA ILE A 159 57.19 -45.29 -54.71
C ILE A 159 57.83 -46.66 -54.55
N SER A 160 58.56 -46.88 -53.45
CA SER A 160 59.18 -48.17 -53.16
C SER A 160 58.12 -49.26 -52.96
N ALA A 161 57.05 -48.97 -52.23
CA ALA A 161 55.94 -49.90 -52.04
C ALA A 161 55.22 -50.21 -53.36
N TYR A 162 54.98 -49.19 -54.20
CA TYR A 162 54.36 -49.36 -55.51
C TYR A 162 55.23 -50.18 -56.48
N LEU A 163 56.56 -50.05 -56.39
CA LEU A 163 57.48 -50.87 -57.18
C LEU A 163 57.57 -52.33 -56.70
N PHE A 164 57.30 -52.58 -55.42
CA PHE A 164 57.37 -53.92 -54.82
C PHE A 164 56.02 -54.64 -54.74
N LEU A 165 54.90 -53.92 -54.85
CA LEU A 165 53.58 -54.50 -55.07
C LEU A 165 53.40 -54.75 -56.58
N PRO A 166 53.23 -56.01 -57.03
CA PRO A 166 53.14 -56.37 -58.45
C PRO A 166 51.89 -55.84 -59.14
#